data_AF-A0A4P2R5Q5-F1
#
_entry.id   AF-A0A4P2R5Q5-F1
#
_cell.length_a   1.000
_cell.length_b   1.000
_cell.length_c   1.000
_cell.angle_alpha   90.00
_cell.angle_beta   90.00
_cell.angle_gamma   90.00
#
_symmetry.space_group_name_H-M   'P 1'
#
loop_
_entity.id
_entity.type
_entity.pdbx_description
1 polymer ?
#
loop_
_entity_poly.entity_id
_entity_poly.type
_entity_poly.pdbx_seq_one_letter_code
_entity_poly.pdbx_strand_id
1 'polypeptide(L)'
;MLRPKSPQTEERAAPTPQGGRARRRRLRRRRDRRGVALVMVLGAITVLTVFLTELQEETSTELSAALADRDALRAEYYARSAVNLSRMLIAAEPSVSQTIGPMLAIIGLKGNFQVPVWKFTDMFLGPFNAQLTEPGAAPPDEAAAAASGEGSAAAGKNLGLTGGGRFELKIVDEDSKININRAADDVGGIADQIAVGAQLISLMSPPQYNPLFEERDGDGQFSDRATICSALVDWADPGDQTFVCDTSTNAPSSTGAEDSFYQTVGLPYVRKNAPFDSFEELRLIRGMGDDFWATFVDPDPNNPDKRVLTVWGNRKQKVNVTSANAQMLLTLTCSADFVDVATTPLCTDVNQQTSFLTVASLVQSMTGGILFPTPKDFVDAMTQKAGNTLGAMLGQQFKAMGVEAVKFKPNATKALGNRSNFLSIYADGVVPGNKRETRVRIHAVIDLTGAQKLGSGGGGGSGGGGGSGGNGGSGGNGGPGATGAPPTPESYEQQVRSNPAGTIIYYRIE
;
A
#
# COMPACT_ATOMS: atom_id res chain seq x y z
N MET A 1 -97.39 -78.08 -58.23
CA MET A 1 -96.40 -77.14 -58.83
C MET A 1 -95.15 -77.14 -57.96
N LEU A 2 -94.01 -77.46 -58.59
CA LEU A 2 -92.60 -77.19 -58.23
C LEU A 2 -92.03 -77.64 -56.85
N ARG A 3 -91.25 -78.74 -56.92
CA ARG A 3 -90.10 -79.17 -56.07
C ARG A 3 -88.97 -78.09 -56.06
N PRO A 4 -87.88 -78.15 -55.22
CA PRO A 4 -87.26 -79.35 -54.64
C PRO A 4 -86.53 -79.28 -53.25
N LYS A 5 -86.31 -80.50 -52.71
CA LYS A 5 -85.12 -81.12 -52.04
C LYS A 5 -84.32 -80.42 -50.93
N SER A 6 -84.28 -81.14 -49.80
CA SER A 6 -83.19 -81.26 -48.81
C SER A 6 -81.92 -81.95 -49.38
N PRO A 7 -80.80 -81.94 -48.65
CA PRO A 7 -80.39 -83.20 -48.01
C PRO A 7 -79.72 -83.07 -46.62
N GLN A 8 -79.97 -84.08 -45.77
CA GLN A 8 -79.07 -84.54 -44.69
C GLN A 8 -77.83 -85.19 -45.38
N THR A 9 -76.62 -85.32 -44.83
CA THR A 9 -76.19 -85.93 -43.56
C THR A 9 -74.65 -85.81 -43.54
N GLU A 10 -74.00 -85.73 -42.38
CA GLU A 10 -72.84 -86.58 -41.97
C GLU A 10 -72.17 -86.04 -40.70
N GLU A 11 -72.21 -86.86 -39.66
CA GLU A 11 -71.42 -86.75 -38.44
C GLU A 11 -70.11 -87.51 -38.65
N ARG A 12 -68.95 -86.84 -38.52
CA ARG A 12 -67.65 -87.53 -38.38
C ARG A 12 -66.60 -86.69 -37.64
N ALA A 13 -66.24 -87.23 -36.48
CA ALA A 13 -64.97 -87.23 -35.76
C ALA A 13 -63.97 -86.06 -35.92
N ALA A 14 -63.62 -85.49 -34.77
CA ALA A 14 -62.55 -84.50 -34.59
C ALA A 14 -61.14 -85.02 -34.96
N PRO A 15 -60.27 -84.13 -35.49
CA PRO A 15 -58.84 -84.22 -35.29
C PRO A 15 -58.38 -83.14 -34.28
N THR A 16 -57.75 -83.57 -33.19
CA THR A 16 -57.00 -82.69 -32.28
C THR A 16 -55.80 -82.06 -32.99
N PRO A 17 -55.65 -80.73 -33.07
CA PRO A 17 -54.38 -80.12 -33.43
C PRO A 17 -53.55 -79.92 -32.16
N GLN A 18 -52.67 -80.88 -31.89
CA GLN A 18 -51.49 -80.67 -31.04
C GLN A 18 -50.61 -79.58 -31.68
N GLY A 19 -50.80 -78.31 -31.30
CA GLY A 19 -49.99 -77.22 -31.86
C GLY A 19 -49.90 -75.93 -31.03
N GLY A 20 -50.63 -75.82 -29.92
CA GLY A 20 -50.75 -74.57 -29.16
C GLY A 20 -49.55 -74.22 -28.26
N ARG A 21 -48.72 -75.18 -27.87
CA ARG A 21 -47.65 -74.95 -26.87
C ARG A 21 -46.40 -74.28 -27.46
N ALA A 22 -46.01 -74.59 -28.69
CA ALA A 22 -44.81 -74.01 -29.33
C ALA A 22 -45.00 -72.53 -29.72
N ARG A 23 -46.20 -72.15 -30.19
CA ARG A 23 -46.53 -70.76 -30.58
C ARG A 23 -46.67 -69.84 -29.36
N ARG A 24 -47.26 -70.31 -28.24
CA ARG A 24 -47.31 -69.55 -26.97
C ARG A 24 -45.93 -69.33 -26.34
N ARG A 25 -45.00 -70.29 -26.45
CA ARG A 25 -43.62 -70.13 -25.93
C ARG A 25 -42.79 -69.11 -26.71
N ARG A 26 -42.96 -69.02 -28.04
CA ARG A 26 -42.30 -68.01 -28.88
C ARG A 26 -42.84 -66.58 -28.63
N LEU A 27 -44.14 -66.43 -28.34
CA LEU A 27 -44.74 -65.14 -28.00
C LEU A 27 -44.35 -64.65 -26.58
N ARG A 28 -44.22 -65.55 -25.60
CA ARG A 28 -43.70 -65.22 -24.26
C ARG A 28 -42.25 -64.74 -24.29
N ARG A 29 -41.37 -65.41 -25.05
CA ARG A 29 -39.97 -64.96 -25.26
C ARG A 29 -39.84 -63.57 -25.89
N ARG A 30 -40.82 -63.12 -26.69
CA ARG A 30 -40.85 -61.75 -27.23
C ARG A 30 -41.34 -60.72 -26.22
N ARG A 31 -42.11 -61.12 -25.20
CA ARG A 31 -42.60 -60.24 -24.13
C ARG A 31 -41.54 -60.05 -23.03
N ASP A 32 -40.73 -61.07 -22.75
CA ASP A 32 -39.61 -60.99 -21.78
C ASP A 32 -38.41 -60.15 -22.28
N ARG A 33 -38.25 -59.95 -23.59
CA ARG A 33 -37.21 -59.07 -24.15
C ARG A 33 -37.52 -57.57 -24.04
N ARG A 34 -38.78 -57.19 -23.80
CA ARG A 34 -39.19 -55.78 -23.68
C ARG A 34 -38.74 -55.15 -22.37
N GLY A 35 -38.67 -55.92 -21.29
CA GLY A 35 -38.12 -55.46 -20.00
C GLY A 35 -36.60 -55.28 -20.05
N VAL A 36 -35.88 -56.19 -20.72
CA VAL A 36 -34.41 -56.11 -20.87
C VAL A 36 -34.00 -54.91 -21.73
N ALA A 37 -34.72 -54.64 -22.82
CA ALA A 37 -34.46 -53.47 -23.66
C ALA A 37 -34.66 -52.15 -22.89
N LEU A 38 -35.69 -52.07 -22.03
CA LEU A 38 -35.93 -50.90 -21.18
C LEU A 38 -34.78 -50.70 -20.16
N VAL A 39 -34.32 -51.77 -19.50
CA VAL A 39 -33.23 -51.68 -18.52
C VAL A 39 -31.90 -51.33 -19.19
N MET A 40 -31.63 -51.85 -20.39
CA MET A 40 -30.45 -51.45 -21.17
C MET A 40 -30.48 -49.97 -21.55
N VAL A 41 -31.65 -49.47 -22.00
CA VAL A 41 -31.80 -48.05 -22.34
C VAL A 41 -31.69 -47.17 -21.10
N LEU A 42 -32.34 -47.54 -19.99
CA LEU A 42 -32.25 -46.79 -18.73
C LEU A 42 -30.81 -46.77 -18.21
N GLY A 43 -30.12 -47.92 -18.23
CA GLY A 43 -28.71 -48.02 -17.85
C GLY A 43 -27.79 -47.17 -18.72
N ALA A 44 -28.01 -47.18 -20.04
CA ALA A 44 -27.26 -46.33 -20.97
C ALA A 44 -27.52 -44.84 -20.72
N ILE A 45 -28.77 -44.44 -20.47
CA ILE A 45 -29.12 -43.06 -20.12
C ILE A 45 -28.46 -42.68 -18.79
N THR A 46 -28.52 -43.52 -17.75
CA THR A 46 -27.91 -43.19 -16.46
C THR A 46 -26.41 -42.99 -16.58
N VAL A 47 -25.70 -43.84 -17.33
CA VAL A 47 -24.25 -43.70 -17.53
C VAL A 47 -23.95 -42.43 -18.33
N LEU A 48 -24.73 -42.15 -19.38
CA LEU A 48 -24.57 -40.93 -20.18
C LEU A 48 -24.85 -39.66 -19.36
N THR A 49 -25.86 -39.68 -18.49
CA THR A 49 -26.18 -38.56 -17.61
C THR A 49 -25.06 -38.29 -16.63
N VAL A 50 -24.50 -39.33 -15.97
CA VAL A 50 -23.36 -39.16 -15.05
C VAL A 50 -22.15 -38.57 -15.78
N PHE A 51 -21.82 -39.09 -16.97
CA PHE A 51 -20.72 -38.57 -17.77
C PHE A 51 -20.94 -37.11 -18.21
N LEU A 52 -22.16 -36.76 -18.63
CA LEU A 52 -22.50 -35.39 -19.00
C LEU A 52 -22.42 -34.45 -17.79
N THR A 53 -22.86 -34.88 -16.61
CA THR A 53 -22.75 -34.07 -15.40
C THR A 53 -21.29 -33.86 -14.98
N GLU A 54 -20.44 -34.89 -15.04
CA GLU A 54 -19.00 -34.75 -14.76
C GLU A 54 -18.33 -33.78 -15.73
N LEU A 55 -18.60 -33.90 -17.04
CA LEU A 55 -18.07 -32.97 -18.03
C LEU A 55 -18.58 -31.53 -17.82
N GLN A 56 -19.84 -31.34 -17.43
CA GLN A 56 -20.39 -30.01 -17.14
C GLN A 56 -19.73 -29.39 -15.90
N GLU A 57 -19.51 -30.17 -14.85
CA GLU A 57 -18.81 -29.70 -13.64
C GLU A 57 -17.36 -29.34 -13.94
N GLU A 58 -16.61 -30.19 -14.65
CA GLU A 58 -15.22 -29.95 -15.03
C GLU A 58 -15.09 -28.70 -15.90
N THR A 59 -15.84 -28.63 -17.01
CA THR A 59 -15.79 -27.48 -17.92
C THR A 59 -16.23 -26.17 -17.27
N SER A 60 -17.23 -26.19 -16.39
CA SER A 60 -17.66 -24.99 -15.65
C SER A 60 -16.63 -24.51 -14.64
N THR A 61 -15.91 -25.44 -14.01
CA THR A 61 -14.83 -25.15 -13.06
C THR A 61 -13.61 -24.59 -13.79
N GLU A 62 -13.18 -25.22 -14.89
CA GLU A 62 -12.09 -24.73 -15.74
C GLU A 62 -12.39 -23.35 -16.32
N LEU A 63 -13.61 -23.14 -16.83
CA LEU A 63 -14.03 -21.82 -17.31
C LEU A 63 -13.98 -20.78 -16.19
N SER A 64 -14.42 -21.13 -14.98
CA SER A 64 -14.39 -20.22 -13.84
C SER A 64 -12.96 -19.87 -13.41
N ALA A 65 -12.04 -20.84 -13.43
CA ALA A 65 -10.63 -20.61 -13.16
C ALA A 65 -9.99 -19.72 -14.24
N ALA A 66 -10.20 -20.02 -15.52
CA ALA A 66 -9.67 -19.23 -16.63
C ALA A 66 -10.20 -17.78 -16.63
N LEU A 67 -11.47 -17.57 -16.25
CA LEU A 67 -12.02 -16.23 -16.07
C LEU A 67 -11.38 -15.50 -14.88
N ALA A 68 -11.16 -16.19 -13.76
CA ALA A 68 -10.49 -15.61 -12.60
C ALA A 68 -9.05 -15.20 -12.91
N ASP A 69 -8.28 -16.04 -13.61
CA ASP A 69 -6.91 -15.73 -14.03
C ASP A 69 -6.87 -14.54 -14.99
N ARG A 70 -7.78 -14.49 -15.97
CA ARG A 70 -7.92 -13.35 -16.88
C ARG A 70 -8.21 -12.06 -16.12
N ASP A 71 -9.15 -12.11 -15.18
CA ASP A 71 -9.57 -10.94 -14.41
C ASP A 71 -8.48 -10.50 -13.41
N ALA A 72 -7.71 -11.45 -12.86
CA ALA A 72 -6.54 -11.16 -12.01
C ALA A 72 -5.44 -10.47 -12.81
N LEU A 73 -5.12 -10.95 -14.01
CA LEU A 73 -4.16 -10.27 -14.90
C LEU A 73 -4.62 -8.85 -15.24
N ARG A 74 -5.91 -8.67 -15.56
CA ARG A 74 -6.47 -7.33 -15.82
C ARG A 74 -6.35 -6.41 -14.60
N ALA A 75 -6.72 -6.90 -13.42
CA ALA A 75 -6.56 -6.18 -12.16
C ALA A 75 -5.11 -5.76 -11.95
N GLU A 76 -4.16 -6.68 -12.12
CA GLU A 76 -2.73 -6.39 -11.98
C GLU A 76 -2.27 -5.28 -12.94
N TYR A 77 -2.68 -5.31 -14.21
CA TYR A 77 -2.33 -4.25 -15.18
C TYR A 77 -3.01 -2.91 -14.86
N TYR A 78 -4.21 -2.89 -14.29
CA TYR A 78 -4.84 -1.66 -13.79
C TYR A 78 -4.06 -1.09 -12.60
N ALA A 79 -3.64 -1.92 -11.66
CA ALA A 79 -2.78 -1.50 -10.55
C ALA A 79 -1.42 -0.98 -11.05
N ARG A 80 -0.76 -1.68 -11.99
CA ARG A 80 0.50 -1.24 -12.62
C ARG A 80 0.36 0.12 -13.30
N SER A 81 -0.76 0.33 -13.98
CA SER A 81 -1.08 1.62 -14.63
C SER A 81 -1.24 2.72 -13.58
N ALA A 82 -1.96 2.44 -12.50
CA ALA A 82 -2.18 3.37 -11.40
C ALA A 82 -0.88 3.76 -10.67
N VAL A 83 0.06 2.82 -10.48
CA VAL A 83 1.41 3.12 -9.94
C VAL A 83 2.16 4.09 -10.86
N ASN A 84 2.14 3.87 -12.18
CA ASN A 84 2.84 4.75 -13.12
C ASN A 84 2.20 6.14 -13.22
N LEU A 85 0.87 6.23 -13.20
CA LEU A 85 0.14 7.51 -13.16
C LEU A 85 0.43 8.28 -11.87
N SER A 86 0.47 7.59 -10.74
CA SER A 86 0.82 8.18 -9.45
C SER A 86 2.23 8.77 -9.46
N ARG A 87 3.20 8.05 -10.04
CA ARG A 87 4.57 8.54 -10.22
C ARG A 87 4.64 9.80 -11.08
N MET A 88 3.86 9.86 -12.16
CA MET A 88 3.75 11.05 -13.00
C MET A 88 3.14 12.23 -12.23
N LEU A 89 2.09 11.99 -11.43
CA LEU A 89 1.48 13.03 -10.59
C LEU A 89 2.49 13.58 -9.57
N ILE A 90 3.23 12.71 -8.90
CA ILE A 90 4.27 13.10 -7.94
C ILE A 90 5.37 13.92 -8.64
N ALA A 91 5.80 13.51 -9.84
CA ALA A 91 6.80 14.24 -10.62
C ALA A 91 6.33 15.65 -11.04
N ALA A 92 5.01 15.84 -11.19
CA ALA A 92 4.39 17.11 -11.52
C ALA A 92 4.15 18.02 -10.29
N GLU A 93 4.43 17.54 -9.06
CA GLU A 93 4.22 18.30 -7.83
C GLU A 93 4.87 19.70 -7.86
N PRO A 94 6.14 19.87 -8.28
CA PRO A 94 6.77 21.19 -8.22
C PRO A 94 6.07 22.23 -9.11
N SER A 95 5.56 21.81 -10.28
CA SER A 95 4.77 22.68 -11.15
C SER A 95 3.41 23.02 -10.54
N VAL A 96 2.72 22.01 -9.98
CA VAL A 96 1.40 22.22 -9.36
C VAL A 96 1.50 23.15 -8.15
N SER A 97 2.48 22.92 -7.28
CA SER A 97 2.75 23.73 -6.08
C SER A 97 2.99 25.20 -6.40
N GLN A 98 3.74 25.50 -7.47
CA GLN A 98 3.96 26.87 -7.93
C GLN A 98 2.67 27.57 -8.38
N THR A 99 1.78 26.84 -9.05
CA THR A 99 0.51 27.40 -9.56
C THR A 99 -0.50 27.67 -8.43
N ILE A 100 -0.60 26.77 -7.45
CA ILE A 100 -1.60 26.88 -6.37
C ILE A 100 -1.09 27.66 -5.14
N GLY A 101 0.21 27.92 -5.04
CA GLY A 101 0.83 28.66 -3.93
C GLY A 101 0.12 29.98 -3.56
N PRO A 102 -0.25 30.86 -4.52
CA PRO A 102 -0.99 32.08 -4.22
C PRO A 102 -2.36 31.83 -3.59
N MET A 103 -3.08 30.79 -4.04
CA MET A 103 -4.37 30.39 -3.46
C MET A 103 -4.21 29.86 -2.03
N LEU A 104 -3.20 29.01 -1.80
CA LEU A 104 -2.87 28.50 -0.47
C LEU A 104 -2.50 29.64 0.51
N ALA A 105 -1.80 30.67 0.03
CA ALA A 105 -1.45 31.82 0.85
C ALA A 105 -2.66 32.66 1.30
N ILE A 106 -3.74 32.71 0.51
CA ILE A 106 -5.00 33.40 0.84
C ILE A 106 -5.70 32.70 2.01
N ILE A 107 -5.69 31.37 2.04
CA ILE A 107 -6.29 30.56 3.12
C ILE A 107 -5.36 30.37 4.34
N GLY A 108 -4.26 31.11 4.41
CA GLY A 108 -3.34 31.10 5.56
C GLY A 108 -2.28 30.00 5.54
N LEU A 109 -2.21 29.19 4.49
CA LEU A 109 -1.16 28.20 4.26
C LEU A 109 0.03 28.87 3.56
N LYS A 110 0.90 29.51 4.34
CA LYS A 110 2.08 30.23 3.85
C LYS A 110 3.35 29.46 4.20
N GLY A 111 4.31 29.42 3.27
CA GLY A 111 5.63 28.85 3.52
C GLY A 111 6.20 28.17 2.28
N ASN A 112 7.51 27.90 2.31
CA ASN A 112 8.16 27.07 1.31
C ASN A 112 8.05 25.60 1.75
N PHE A 113 6.97 24.94 1.36
CA PHE A 113 6.71 23.54 1.69
C PHE A 113 6.29 22.77 0.44
N GLN A 114 6.48 21.44 0.47
CA GLN A 114 6.02 20.58 -0.61
C GLN A 114 4.53 20.33 -0.46
N VAL A 115 3.75 20.59 -1.50
CA VAL A 115 2.31 20.36 -1.44
C VAL A 115 2.08 18.87 -1.66
N PRO A 116 1.37 18.16 -0.77
CA PRO A 116 1.14 16.73 -0.93
C PRO A 116 0.06 16.48 -1.99
N VAL A 117 0.36 16.72 -3.27
CA VAL A 117 -0.56 16.53 -4.41
C VAL A 117 -1.08 15.09 -4.49
N TRP A 118 -0.29 14.13 -3.98
CA TRP A 118 -0.64 12.72 -3.86
C TRP A 118 -1.76 12.44 -2.85
N LYS A 119 -2.14 13.40 -1.99
CA LYS A 119 -3.35 13.30 -1.15
C LYS A 119 -4.63 13.60 -1.93
N PHE A 120 -4.51 14.12 -3.14
CA PHE A 120 -5.63 14.49 -4.02
C PHE A 120 -5.64 13.64 -5.30
N THR A 121 -5.23 12.36 -5.21
CA THR A 121 -5.20 11.43 -6.35
C THR A 121 -6.54 11.33 -7.06
N ASP A 122 -7.66 11.33 -6.35
CA ASP A 122 -8.99 11.23 -6.96
C ASP A 122 -9.30 12.44 -7.86
N MET A 123 -8.86 13.63 -7.46
CA MET A 123 -9.06 14.86 -8.22
C MET A 123 -8.23 14.87 -9.52
N PHE A 124 -6.97 14.41 -9.45
CA PHE A 124 -6.05 14.47 -10.60
C PHE A 124 -6.11 13.23 -11.50
N LEU A 125 -6.30 12.04 -10.91
CA LEU A 125 -6.26 10.75 -11.59
C LEU A 125 -7.65 10.17 -11.84
N GLY A 126 -8.71 10.76 -11.27
CA GLY A 126 -10.10 10.39 -11.52
C GLY A 126 -10.46 10.25 -13.00
N PRO A 127 -10.05 11.19 -13.90
CA PRO A 127 -10.31 11.07 -15.33
C PRO A 127 -9.68 9.85 -16.03
N PHE A 128 -8.62 9.29 -15.45
CA PHE A 128 -7.95 8.07 -15.95
C PHE A 128 -8.52 6.79 -15.32
N ASN A 129 -9.21 6.91 -14.19
CA ASN A 129 -9.95 5.81 -13.60
C ASN A 129 -11.15 5.47 -14.49
N ALA A 130 -11.78 4.31 -14.28
CA ALA A 130 -12.94 3.91 -15.04
C ALA A 130 -13.96 5.06 -15.10
N GLN A 131 -14.23 5.58 -16.30
CA GLN A 131 -15.45 6.32 -16.52
C GLN A 131 -16.56 5.31 -16.24
N LEU A 132 -17.19 5.42 -15.07
CA LEU A 132 -18.50 4.84 -14.85
C LEU A 132 -19.47 5.58 -15.78
N THR A 133 -19.38 5.31 -17.08
CA THR A 133 -20.56 5.35 -17.92
C THR A 133 -21.39 4.17 -17.43
N GLU A 134 -22.29 4.44 -16.50
CA GLU A 134 -23.43 3.53 -16.35
C GLU A 134 -24.02 3.30 -17.75
N PRO A 135 -24.54 2.10 -18.06
CA PRO A 135 -25.20 1.89 -19.34
C PRO A 135 -26.38 2.87 -19.49
N GLY A 136 -26.15 4.00 -20.18
CA GLY A 136 -27.11 5.10 -20.33
C GLY A 136 -26.81 6.39 -19.57
N ALA A 137 -25.75 6.49 -18.76
CA ALA A 137 -25.34 7.76 -18.18
C ALA A 137 -24.65 8.63 -19.24
N ALA A 138 -25.16 9.86 -19.41
CA ALA A 138 -24.54 10.85 -20.26
C ALA A 138 -23.09 11.11 -19.79
N PRO A 139 -22.14 11.33 -20.72
CA PRO A 139 -20.80 11.76 -20.35
C PRO A 139 -20.89 13.02 -19.46
N PRO A 140 -19.95 13.21 -18.51
CA PRO A 140 -19.98 14.36 -17.62
C PRO A 140 -20.07 15.66 -18.43
N ASP A 141 -20.99 16.53 -18.01
CA ASP A 141 -21.28 17.79 -18.68
C ASP A 141 -19.98 18.59 -18.90
N GLU A 142 -19.87 19.22 -20.07
CA GLU A 142 -18.71 20.04 -20.48
C GLU A 142 -18.34 21.12 -19.43
N ALA A 143 -19.27 21.49 -18.55
CA ALA A 143 -19.05 22.40 -17.42
C ALA A 143 -18.10 21.83 -16.33
N ALA A 144 -18.13 20.51 -16.07
CA ALA A 144 -17.21 19.86 -15.13
C ALA A 144 -15.81 19.70 -15.74
N ALA A 145 -15.72 19.48 -17.06
CA ALA A 145 -14.47 19.52 -17.79
C ALA A 145 -13.88 20.95 -17.85
N ALA A 146 -14.72 21.97 -18.01
CA ALA A 146 -14.31 23.38 -18.01
C ALA A 146 -13.82 23.87 -16.64
N ALA A 147 -14.37 23.36 -15.54
CA ALA A 147 -13.92 23.69 -14.17
C ALA A 147 -12.49 23.21 -13.86
N SER A 148 -11.95 22.28 -14.66
CA SER A 148 -10.63 21.69 -14.45
C SER A 148 -9.47 22.41 -15.15
N GLY A 149 -9.74 23.55 -15.80
CA GLY A 149 -8.71 24.40 -16.41
C GLY A 149 -8.11 23.84 -17.71
N GLU A 150 -7.67 24.73 -18.60
CA GLU A 150 -6.95 24.38 -19.83
C GLU A 150 -5.69 23.57 -19.47
N GLY A 151 -5.69 22.27 -19.78
CA GLY A 151 -4.64 21.31 -19.43
C GLY A 151 -5.13 20.07 -18.68
N SER A 152 -6.40 20.03 -18.27
CA SER A 152 -6.98 18.86 -17.60
C SER A 152 -7.29 17.70 -18.55
N ALA A 153 -6.87 16.51 -18.12
CA ALA A 153 -7.23 15.22 -18.71
C ALA A 153 -8.76 14.97 -18.76
N ALA A 154 -9.60 15.78 -18.13
CA ALA A 154 -11.06 15.66 -18.23
C ALA A 154 -11.61 15.95 -19.65
N ALA A 155 -10.86 16.64 -20.52
CA ALA A 155 -11.28 16.96 -21.89
C ALA A 155 -10.88 15.88 -22.93
N GLY A 156 -10.07 14.89 -22.57
CA GLY A 156 -9.61 13.87 -23.51
C GLY A 156 -10.61 12.72 -23.63
N LYS A 157 -11.14 12.50 -24.83
CA LYS A 157 -11.94 11.31 -25.15
C LYS A 157 -11.07 10.05 -24.97
N ASN A 158 -11.62 9.02 -24.33
CA ASN A 158 -10.99 7.70 -24.12
C ASN A 158 -9.74 7.68 -23.23
N LEU A 159 -9.62 8.57 -22.24
CA LEU A 159 -8.51 8.53 -21.27
C LEU A 159 -8.72 7.54 -20.12
N GLY A 160 -9.98 7.16 -19.84
CA GLY A 160 -10.34 6.22 -18.79
C GLY A 160 -10.06 4.76 -19.16
N LEU A 161 -9.95 3.90 -18.14
CA LEU A 161 -9.79 2.46 -18.32
C LEU A 161 -10.92 1.83 -19.17
N THR A 162 -10.54 0.92 -20.06
CA THR A 162 -11.50 0.12 -20.87
C THR A 162 -11.72 -1.24 -20.22
N GLY A 163 -12.91 -1.83 -20.41
CA GLY A 163 -13.23 -3.18 -19.90
C GLY A 163 -13.91 -3.22 -18.52
N GLY A 164 -14.41 -2.07 -18.02
CA GLY A 164 -15.25 -1.99 -16.82
C GLY A 164 -14.49 -2.09 -15.49
N GLY A 165 -13.17 -2.28 -15.51
CA GLY A 165 -12.34 -2.26 -14.31
C GLY A 165 -11.93 -0.85 -13.90
N ARG A 166 -11.58 -0.70 -12.61
CA ARG A 166 -11.15 0.55 -11.97
C ARG A 166 -9.85 0.33 -11.21
N PHE A 167 -9.19 1.41 -10.81
CA PHE A 167 -8.14 1.36 -9.79
C PHE A 167 -8.53 2.18 -8.57
N GLU A 168 -8.03 1.79 -7.41
CA GLU A 168 -8.13 2.54 -6.15
C GLU A 168 -6.70 2.83 -5.69
N LEU A 169 -6.42 4.07 -5.30
CA LEU A 169 -5.07 4.54 -4.99
C LEU A 169 -5.00 5.12 -3.58
N LYS A 170 -3.96 4.74 -2.86
CA LYS A 170 -3.60 5.33 -1.58
C LYS A 170 -2.10 5.57 -1.57
N ILE A 171 -1.69 6.84 -1.50
CA ILE A 171 -0.28 7.24 -1.44
C ILE A 171 0.01 7.78 -0.05
N VAL A 172 0.99 7.16 0.61
CA VAL A 172 1.36 7.47 1.99
C VAL A 172 2.76 8.06 2.00
N ASP A 173 2.93 9.10 2.81
CA ASP A 173 4.23 9.69 3.07
C ASP A 173 4.99 8.83 4.07
N GLU A 174 6.14 8.29 3.68
CA GLU A 174 7.05 7.57 4.59
C GLU A 174 7.92 8.56 5.37
N ASP A 175 8.14 9.76 4.82
CA ASP A 175 8.93 10.77 5.51
C ASP A 175 8.22 11.35 6.74
N SER A 176 6.92 11.12 6.87
CA SER A 176 6.09 11.59 7.99
C SER A 176 5.97 10.59 9.14
N LYS A 177 6.70 9.47 9.10
CA LYS A 177 6.70 8.39 10.11
C LYS A 177 8.06 8.25 10.82
N ILE A 178 8.12 7.45 11.88
CA ILE A 178 9.37 7.03 12.53
C ILE A 178 10.07 6.04 11.61
N ASN A 179 11.21 6.44 11.04
CA ASN A 179 12.04 5.53 10.26
C ASN A 179 12.98 4.75 11.17
N ILE A 180 12.70 3.46 11.35
CA ILE A 180 13.47 2.54 12.21
C ILE A 180 14.87 2.30 11.63
N ASN A 181 15.00 2.30 10.30
CA ASN A 181 16.29 2.13 9.61
C ASN A 181 17.28 3.28 9.83
N ARG A 182 16.88 4.36 10.53
CA ARG A 182 17.82 5.37 11.03
C ARG A 182 18.73 4.82 12.15
N ALA A 183 18.34 3.74 12.81
CA ALA A 183 19.15 3.06 13.82
C ALA A 183 20.38 2.34 13.25
N ALA A 184 20.31 1.92 11.98
CA ALA A 184 21.31 1.07 11.32
C ALA A 184 22.64 1.77 10.98
N ASP A 185 22.94 2.93 11.55
CA ASP A 185 24.01 3.81 11.05
C ASP A 185 25.40 3.44 11.60
N ASP A 186 26.36 3.31 10.67
CA ASP A 186 27.79 3.13 10.89
C ASP A 186 28.57 4.46 10.94
N VAL A 187 27.93 5.58 10.52
CA VAL A 187 28.63 6.88 10.26
C VAL A 187 28.16 8.04 11.16
N GLY A 188 26.95 8.00 11.74
CA GLY A 188 26.34 9.08 12.54
C GLY A 188 26.51 8.96 14.05
N GLY A 189 27.07 7.85 14.54
CA GLY A 189 27.25 7.57 15.95
C GLY A 189 25.92 7.36 16.70
N ILE A 190 26.03 7.04 17.99
CA ILE A 190 24.91 6.68 18.90
C ILE A 190 23.74 7.69 18.94
N ALA A 191 23.91 8.89 18.39
CA ALA A 191 22.91 9.96 18.41
C ALA A 191 21.64 9.62 17.61
N ASP A 192 21.76 9.00 16.42
CA ASP A 192 20.59 8.64 15.63
C ASP A 192 19.84 7.44 16.26
N GLN A 193 20.56 6.49 16.84
CA GLN A 193 19.98 5.39 17.63
C GLN A 193 19.22 5.93 18.86
N ILE A 194 19.80 6.88 19.60
CA ILE A 194 19.13 7.57 20.72
C ILE A 194 17.84 8.26 20.24
N ALA A 195 17.89 8.95 19.09
CA ALA A 195 16.72 9.66 18.58
C ALA A 195 15.58 8.71 18.16
N VAL A 196 15.91 7.59 17.51
CA VAL A 196 14.93 6.55 17.17
C VAL A 196 14.38 5.91 18.44
N GLY A 197 15.24 5.53 19.38
CA GLY A 197 14.85 4.94 20.65
C GLY A 197 13.90 5.84 21.46
N ALA A 198 14.19 7.15 21.54
CA ALA A 198 13.34 8.12 22.22
C ALA A 198 11.94 8.24 21.57
N GLN A 199 11.86 8.16 20.23
CA GLN A 199 10.58 8.16 19.52
C GLN A 199 9.79 6.86 19.72
N LEU A 200 10.47 5.71 19.69
CA LEU A 200 9.85 4.40 19.96
C LEU A 200 9.31 4.34 21.40
N ILE A 201 10.09 4.77 22.39
CA ILE A 201 9.64 4.85 23.79
C ILE A 201 8.45 5.81 23.91
N SER A 202 8.51 6.98 23.28
CA SER A 202 7.39 7.95 23.30
C SER A 202 6.11 7.38 22.68
N LEU A 203 6.22 6.62 21.58
CA LEU A 203 5.09 5.95 20.95
C LEU A 203 4.40 4.97 21.91
N MET A 204 5.22 4.20 22.62
CA MET A 204 4.75 3.18 23.54
C MET A 204 4.27 3.81 24.86
N SER A 205 4.89 4.88 25.33
CA SER A 205 4.74 5.44 26.68
C SER A 205 3.32 5.63 27.24
N PRO A 206 2.26 5.95 26.46
CA PRO A 206 0.94 6.18 27.03
C PRO A 206 0.47 5.03 27.96
N PRO A 207 -0.08 5.34 29.15
CA PRO A 207 -0.46 4.33 30.15
C PRO A 207 -1.49 3.31 29.66
N GLN A 208 -2.31 3.68 28.68
CA GLN A 208 -3.30 2.80 28.05
C GLN A 208 -2.67 1.53 27.43
N TYR A 209 -1.38 1.57 27.10
CA TYR A 209 -0.67 0.44 26.52
C TYR A 209 0.06 -0.42 27.54
N ASN A 210 0.05 -0.09 28.83
CA ASN A 210 0.75 -0.84 29.88
C ASN A 210 0.46 -2.36 29.85
N PRO A 211 -0.79 -2.82 29.65
CA PRO A 211 -1.07 -4.26 29.61
C PRO A 211 -0.25 -5.03 28.56
N LEU A 212 0.12 -4.40 27.44
CA LEU A 212 0.92 -5.04 26.37
C LEU A 212 2.37 -5.35 26.79
N PHE A 213 2.85 -4.79 27.91
CA PHE A 213 4.24 -4.91 28.37
C PHE A 213 4.36 -5.51 29.77
N GLU A 214 3.23 -5.71 30.46
CA GLU A 214 3.17 -6.27 31.81
C GLU A 214 2.80 -7.76 31.82
N GLU A 215 2.35 -8.28 30.67
CA GLU A 215 2.00 -9.70 30.48
C GLU A 215 3.16 -10.49 29.85
N ARG A 216 3.08 -11.83 29.95
CA ARG A 216 4.04 -12.70 29.28
C ARG A 216 3.69 -12.82 27.80
N ASP A 217 4.73 -12.83 26.98
CA ASP A 217 4.64 -13.10 25.55
C ASP A 217 4.23 -14.56 25.29
N GLY A 218 3.83 -14.86 24.05
CA GLY A 218 3.42 -16.21 23.63
C GLY A 218 4.53 -17.27 23.72
N ASP A 219 5.80 -16.86 23.79
CA ASP A 219 6.96 -17.71 24.02
C ASP A 219 7.30 -17.90 25.53
N GLY A 220 6.47 -17.35 26.42
CA GLY A 220 6.61 -17.39 27.86
C GLY A 220 7.63 -16.41 28.43
N GLN A 221 8.26 -15.57 27.60
CA GLN A 221 9.20 -14.54 28.03
C GLN A 221 8.46 -13.25 28.42
N PHE A 222 9.19 -12.29 28.97
CA PHE A 222 8.71 -10.93 29.19
C PHE A 222 9.49 -9.99 28.27
N SER A 223 8.76 -9.16 27.53
CA SER A 223 9.34 -8.11 26.69
C SER A 223 8.70 -6.77 27.04
N ASP A 224 9.37 -6.04 27.93
CA ASP A 224 8.92 -4.70 28.31
C ASP A 224 9.22 -3.66 27.21
N ARG A 225 8.77 -2.43 27.44
CA ARG A 225 8.92 -1.31 26.48
C ARG A 225 10.39 -1.06 26.10
N ALA A 226 11.28 -1.12 27.09
CA ALA A 226 12.70 -0.90 26.88
C ALA A 226 13.30 -2.05 26.08
N THR A 227 12.95 -3.30 26.40
CA THR A 227 13.42 -4.51 25.71
C THR A 227 13.01 -4.51 24.24
N ILE A 228 11.74 -4.21 23.93
CA ILE A 228 11.26 -4.18 22.54
C ILE A 228 11.94 -3.05 21.76
N CYS A 229 12.07 -1.87 22.37
CA CYS A 229 12.78 -0.75 21.76
C CYS A 229 14.26 -1.08 21.48
N SER A 230 14.96 -1.68 22.44
CA SER A 230 16.34 -2.13 22.28
C SER A 230 16.45 -3.15 21.16
N ALA A 231 15.58 -4.17 21.14
CA ALA A 231 15.58 -5.17 20.09
C ALA A 231 15.29 -4.59 18.68
N LEU A 232 14.46 -3.55 18.58
CA LEU A 232 14.21 -2.83 17.32
C LEU A 232 15.46 -2.10 16.80
N VAL A 233 16.23 -1.48 17.69
CA VAL A 233 17.47 -0.77 17.34
C VAL A 233 18.58 -1.77 17.02
N ASP A 234 18.83 -2.73 17.91
CA ASP A 234 19.87 -3.77 17.80
C ASP A 234 19.70 -4.66 16.55
N TRP A 235 18.47 -4.88 16.09
CA TRP A 235 18.25 -5.64 14.87
C TRP A 235 18.86 -4.95 13.64
N ALA A 236 18.77 -3.62 13.61
CA ALA A 236 19.16 -2.81 12.47
C ALA A 236 20.63 -2.40 12.52
N ASP A 237 21.19 -2.17 13.71
CA ASP A 237 22.54 -1.66 13.87
C ASP A 237 23.62 -2.76 13.74
N PRO A 238 24.77 -2.44 13.14
CA PRO A 238 25.83 -3.40 12.90
C PRO A 238 26.71 -3.67 14.13
N GLY A 239 26.38 -3.10 15.29
CA GLY A 239 27.13 -3.26 16.53
C GLY A 239 27.09 -4.70 17.05
N ASP A 240 27.86 -4.91 18.12
CA ASP A 240 27.79 -6.12 18.95
C ASP A 240 27.44 -5.76 20.41
N GLN A 241 26.94 -4.54 20.64
CA GLN A 241 26.68 -3.98 21.98
C GLN A 241 25.21 -3.71 22.11
N THR A 242 24.58 -4.25 23.15
CA THR A 242 23.13 -4.06 23.36
C THR A 242 22.83 -2.58 23.56
N PHE A 243 21.96 -2.01 22.72
CA PHE A 243 21.43 -0.67 22.87
C PHE A 243 20.48 -0.61 24.08
N VAL A 244 20.53 0.48 24.85
CA VAL A 244 19.68 0.66 26.03
C VAL A 244 18.64 1.74 25.75
N CYS A 245 17.40 1.31 25.53
CA CYS A 245 16.26 2.24 25.45
C CYS A 245 15.73 2.68 26.82
N ASP A 246 16.21 2.12 27.93
CA ASP A 246 15.84 2.61 29.25
C ASP A 246 16.42 4.02 29.47
N THR A 247 15.53 4.99 29.59
CA THR A 247 15.86 6.40 29.82
C THR A 247 15.79 6.79 31.30
N SER A 248 15.56 5.82 32.19
CA SER A 248 15.50 6.06 33.62
C SER A 248 16.88 6.45 34.18
N THR A 249 16.90 7.20 35.28
CA THR A 249 18.15 7.58 35.95
C THR A 249 18.93 6.39 36.51
N ASN A 250 18.29 5.22 36.61
CA ASN A 250 18.88 3.97 37.07
C ASN A 250 19.14 2.98 35.92
N ALA A 251 19.04 3.44 34.67
CA ALA A 251 19.23 2.58 33.51
C ALA A 251 20.57 1.85 33.62
N PRO A 252 20.58 0.51 33.47
CA PRO A 252 21.81 -0.24 33.50
C PRO A 252 22.73 0.27 32.39
N SER A 253 23.98 0.59 32.72
CA SER A 253 24.99 0.89 31.72
C SER A 253 25.25 -0.38 30.91
N SER A 254 24.58 -0.56 29.77
CA SER A 254 24.89 -1.69 28.90
C SER A 254 26.24 -1.45 28.24
N THR A 255 27.18 -2.30 28.65
CA THR A 255 28.42 -2.62 27.93
C THR A 255 28.44 -4.12 27.63
N GLY A 256 27.25 -4.73 27.64
CA GLY A 256 27.06 -6.16 27.45
C GLY A 256 27.05 -6.49 25.96
N ALA A 257 27.68 -7.62 25.62
CA ALA A 257 27.50 -8.21 24.31
C ALA A 257 26.00 -8.39 24.05
N GLU A 258 25.60 -8.01 22.85
CA GLU A 258 24.28 -8.23 22.28
C GLU A 258 23.76 -9.65 22.58
N ASP A 259 22.51 -9.76 23.04
CA ASP A 259 22.01 -11.03 23.59
C ASP A 259 21.90 -12.15 22.53
N SER A 260 21.85 -13.41 22.95
CA SER A 260 21.55 -14.54 22.04
C SER A 260 20.10 -15.00 22.20
N PHE A 261 19.18 -14.05 22.41
CA PHE A 261 17.80 -14.35 22.77
C PHE A 261 17.16 -15.31 21.78
N TYR A 262 17.26 -15.00 20.48
CA TYR A 262 16.65 -15.78 19.42
C TYR A 262 17.10 -17.24 19.44
N GLN A 263 18.40 -17.50 19.58
CA GLN A 263 18.89 -18.87 19.67
C GLN A 263 18.48 -19.54 20.99
N THR A 264 18.41 -18.77 22.09
CA THR A 264 18.03 -19.27 23.43
C THR A 264 16.59 -19.78 23.47
N VAL A 265 15.67 -19.10 22.79
CA VAL A 265 14.27 -19.55 22.66
C VAL A 265 14.07 -20.58 21.52
N GLY A 266 15.17 -21.03 20.89
CA GLY A 266 15.15 -22.09 19.88
C GLY A 266 14.80 -21.62 18.47
N LEU A 267 14.84 -20.32 18.19
CA LEU A 267 14.64 -19.79 16.85
C LEU A 267 15.89 -20.02 15.98
N PRO A 268 15.74 -20.41 14.70
CA PRO A 268 16.86 -20.81 13.84
C PRO A 268 17.61 -19.64 13.22
N TYR A 269 17.24 -18.41 13.55
CA TYR A 269 17.81 -17.19 12.98
C TYR A 269 18.51 -16.35 14.04
N VAL A 270 19.27 -15.37 13.55
CA VAL A 270 20.01 -14.39 14.34
C VAL A 270 19.54 -12.99 13.96
N ARG A 271 19.89 -11.99 14.76
CA ARG A 271 19.71 -10.58 14.37
C ARG A 271 20.41 -10.34 13.04
N LYS A 272 19.82 -9.45 12.23
CA LYS A 272 20.34 -9.16 10.91
C LYS A 272 21.57 -8.26 10.94
N ASN A 273 21.63 -7.35 11.92
CA ASN A 273 22.68 -6.34 12.07
C ASN A 273 22.83 -5.49 10.79
N ALA A 274 21.69 -5.21 10.14
CA ALA A 274 21.59 -4.42 8.92
C ALA A 274 20.18 -3.82 8.78
N PRO A 275 19.99 -2.78 7.94
CA PRO A 275 18.67 -2.19 7.70
C PRO A 275 17.60 -3.23 7.33
N PHE A 276 16.39 -3.03 7.83
CA PHE A 276 15.19 -3.79 7.47
C PHE A 276 14.90 -3.66 5.97
N ASP A 277 14.61 -4.79 5.30
CA ASP A 277 14.28 -4.84 3.87
C ASP A 277 12.77 -4.77 3.62
N SER A 278 11.96 -5.06 4.64
CA SER A 278 10.50 -5.09 4.56
C SER A 278 9.87 -4.79 5.91
N PHE A 279 8.60 -4.40 5.90
CA PHE A 279 7.85 -4.23 7.15
C PHE A 279 7.64 -5.56 7.87
N GLU A 280 7.47 -6.65 7.13
CA GLU A 280 7.24 -8.00 7.66
C GLU A 280 8.40 -8.50 8.51
N GLU A 281 9.62 -8.04 8.22
CA GLU A 281 10.82 -8.36 8.99
C GLU A 281 10.71 -7.92 10.46
N LEU A 282 9.92 -6.88 10.77
CA LEU A 282 9.66 -6.46 12.14
C LEU A 282 9.03 -7.58 12.98
N ARG A 283 8.32 -8.55 12.36
CA ARG A 283 7.75 -9.72 13.07
C ARG A 283 8.81 -10.68 13.64
N LEU A 284 10.05 -10.59 13.18
CA LEU A 284 11.14 -11.39 13.72
C LEU A 284 11.69 -10.81 15.02
N ILE A 285 11.25 -9.63 15.43
CA ILE A 285 11.77 -8.95 16.61
C ILE A 285 11.12 -9.51 17.86
N ARG A 286 11.92 -9.59 18.94
CA ARG A 286 11.44 -9.97 20.26
C ARG A 286 10.27 -9.07 20.70
N GLY A 287 9.22 -9.67 21.25
CA GLY A 287 8.02 -8.97 21.72
C GLY A 287 7.10 -8.45 20.62
N MET A 288 7.35 -8.78 19.34
CA MET A 288 6.50 -8.40 18.21
C MET A 288 5.29 -9.34 18.05
N GLY A 289 4.44 -9.42 19.08
CA GLY A 289 3.18 -10.17 19.03
C GLY A 289 2.11 -9.52 18.16
N ASP A 290 1.02 -10.25 17.88
CA ASP A 290 -0.09 -9.76 17.05
C ASP A 290 -0.74 -8.50 17.64
N ASP A 291 -0.89 -8.42 18.96
CA ASP A 291 -1.46 -7.24 19.64
C ASP A 291 -0.53 -6.03 19.55
N PHE A 292 0.77 -6.23 19.71
CA PHE A 292 1.75 -5.17 19.52
C PHE A 292 1.74 -4.69 18.06
N TRP A 293 1.72 -5.63 17.11
CA TRP A 293 1.66 -5.35 15.67
C TRP A 293 0.43 -4.50 15.32
N ALA A 294 -0.75 -4.94 15.76
CA ALA A 294 -2.02 -4.25 15.52
C ALA A 294 -2.16 -2.93 16.32
N THR A 295 -1.26 -2.64 17.25
CA THR A 295 -1.28 -1.38 18.02
C THR A 295 -0.30 -0.35 17.48
N PHE A 296 0.94 -0.75 17.16
CA PHE A 296 2.03 0.19 16.89
C PHE A 296 2.60 0.10 15.47
N VAL A 297 2.52 -1.07 14.82
CA VAL A 297 3.18 -1.29 13.53
C VAL A 297 2.21 -1.06 12.38
N ASP A 298 1.10 -1.79 12.38
CA ASP A 298 0.05 -1.70 11.37
C ASP A 298 -1.35 -1.70 12.01
N PRO A 299 -1.80 -0.55 12.56
CA PRO A 299 -3.05 -0.48 13.30
C PRO A 299 -4.31 -0.69 12.46
N ASP A 300 -4.19 -0.53 11.14
CA ASP A 300 -5.28 -0.73 10.20
C ASP A 300 -4.70 -1.12 8.84
N PRO A 301 -4.68 -2.42 8.51
CA PRO A 301 -4.14 -2.92 7.25
C PRO A 301 -4.85 -2.36 6.00
N ASN A 302 -6.07 -1.83 6.16
CA ASN A 302 -6.82 -1.20 5.07
C ASN A 302 -6.55 0.30 4.96
N ASN A 303 -5.90 0.92 5.95
CA ASN A 303 -5.60 2.34 5.97
C ASN A 303 -4.15 2.63 6.42
N PRO A 304 -3.19 2.56 5.48
CA PRO A 304 -1.76 2.71 5.80
C PRO A 304 -1.35 4.12 6.28
N ASP A 305 -2.25 5.12 6.23
CA ASP A 305 -2.05 6.46 6.83
C ASP A 305 -2.05 6.42 8.38
N LYS A 306 -2.63 5.38 8.99
CA LYS A 306 -2.64 5.23 10.46
C LYS A 306 -1.30 4.76 11.01
N ARG A 307 -0.44 4.20 10.18
CA ARG A 307 0.89 3.74 10.59
C ARG A 307 1.74 4.92 11.03
N VAL A 308 2.51 4.69 12.09
CA VAL A 308 3.44 5.66 12.69
C VAL A 308 4.89 5.25 12.51
N LEU A 309 5.15 4.00 12.14
CA LEU A 309 6.47 3.44 11.88
C LEU A 309 6.71 3.24 10.38
N THR A 310 7.97 3.27 9.98
CA THR A 310 8.44 2.89 8.66
C THR A 310 9.84 2.29 8.68
N VAL A 311 10.12 1.45 7.69
CA VAL A 311 11.47 0.98 7.35
C VAL A 311 12.01 1.67 6.10
N TRP A 312 11.19 2.49 5.45
CA TRP A 312 11.56 3.20 4.23
C TRP A 312 12.04 4.61 4.58
N GLY A 313 13.18 5.01 4.01
CA GLY A 313 13.64 6.38 4.14
C GLY A 313 15.15 6.53 4.14
N ASN A 314 15.58 7.78 4.31
CA ASN A 314 16.99 8.11 4.46
C ASN A 314 17.38 8.11 5.95
N ARG A 315 18.60 7.70 6.28
CA ARG A 315 19.15 7.75 7.65
C ARG A 315 19.11 9.17 8.26
N LYS A 316 19.29 10.21 7.45
CA LYS A 316 19.23 11.63 7.87
C LYS A 316 17.88 12.28 7.59
N GLN A 317 16.85 11.46 7.41
CA GLN A 317 15.49 11.92 7.18
C GLN A 317 15.00 12.76 8.35
N LYS A 318 14.37 13.88 7.99
CA LYS A 318 13.63 14.70 8.93
C LYS A 318 12.17 14.29 8.87
N VAL A 319 11.50 14.28 10.01
CA VAL A 319 10.07 13.92 10.06
C VAL A 319 9.25 15.01 9.40
N ASN A 320 8.50 14.68 8.37
CA ASN A 320 7.65 15.61 7.65
C ASN A 320 6.39 15.95 8.46
N VAL A 321 6.35 17.15 9.07
CA VAL A 321 5.21 17.60 9.88
C VAL A 321 4.01 18.07 9.06
N THR A 322 4.18 18.25 7.75
CA THR A 322 3.10 18.66 6.84
C THR A 322 2.01 17.60 6.74
N SER A 323 2.42 16.34 6.67
CA SER A 323 1.59 15.16 6.35
C SER A 323 1.56 14.12 7.47
N ALA A 324 2.29 14.33 8.56
CA ALA A 324 2.29 13.45 9.72
C ALA A 324 0.89 13.35 10.33
N ASN A 325 0.50 12.13 10.71
CA ASN A 325 -0.77 11.92 11.39
C ASN A 325 -0.70 12.42 12.84
N ALA A 326 -1.88 12.60 13.46
CA ALA A 326 -1.98 13.12 14.82
C ALA A 326 -1.18 12.29 15.84
N GLN A 327 -1.20 10.96 15.73
CA GLN A 327 -0.46 10.09 16.65
C GLN A 327 1.05 10.29 16.53
N MET A 328 1.58 10.36 15.31
CA MET A 328 3.00 10.59 15.07
C MET A 328 3.46 11.95 15.59
N LEU A 329 2.63 12.98 15.44
CA LEU A 329 2.95 14.31 15.98
C LEU A 329 2.94 14.34 17.52
N LEU A 330 2.03 13.60 18.15
CA LEU A 330 2.04 13.42 19.61
C LEU A 330 3.33 12.72 20.05
N THR A 331 3.65 11.59 19.42
CA THR A 331 4.87 10.83 19.66
C THR A 331 6.12 11.68 19.49
N LEU A 332 6.20 12.46 18.42
CA LEU A 332 7.32 13.34 18.14
C LEU A 332 7.45 14.45 19.19
N THR A 333 6.33 15.07 19.59
CA THR A 333 6.32 16.10 20.62
C THR A 333 6.79 15.56 21.96
N CYS A 334 6.37 14.34 22.30
CA CYS A 334 6.67 13.70 23.57
C CYS A 334 7.96 12.87 23.59
N SER A 335 8.75 12.92 22.51
CA SER A 335 10.10 12.37 22.53
C SER A 335 10.99 13.16 23.48
N ALA A 336 11.83 12.44 24.22
CA ALA A 336 12.85 13.00 25.10
C ALA A 336 13.86 13.89 24.35
N ASP A 337 13.96 13.80 23.02
CA ASP A 337 14.80 14.71 22.22
C ASP A 337 14.23 16.14 22.17
N PHE A 338 12.91 16.28 22.25
CA PHE A 338 12.20 17.53 22.03
C PHE A 338 11.83 18.23 23.32
N VAL A 339 11.49 17.48 24.35
CA VAL A 339 10.94 18.02 25.61
C VAL A 339 11.53 17.34 26.83
N ASP A 340 11.29 17.92 27.99
CA ASP A 340 11.39 17.18 29.26
C ASP A 340 10.04 16.50 29.52
N VAL A 341 9.98 15.19 29.28
CA VAL A 341 8.75 14.39 29.31
C VAL A 341 8.06 14.47 30.66
N ALA A 342 8.82 14.44 31.77
CA ALA A 342 8.27 14.43 33.12
C ALA A 342 7.57 15.74 33.49
N THR A 343 7.99 16.85 32.89
CA THR A 343 7.44 18.19 33.18
C THR A 343 6.49 18.71 32.12
N THR A 344 6.23 17.94 31.06
CA THR A 344 5.36 18.32 29.94
C THR A 344 4.00 17.63 30.08
N PRO A 345 2.93 18.34 30.49
CA PRO A 345 1.63 17.72 30.78
C PRO A 345 1.01 16.98 29.60
N LEU A 346 1.21 17.46 28.38
CA LEU A 346 0.78 16.77 27.15
C LEU A 346 1.31 15.33 27.07
N CYS A 347 2.46 15.03 27.67
CA CYS A 347 3.11 13.73 27.57
C CYS A 347 2.74 12.79 28.72
N THR A 348 2.14 13.31 29.79
CA THR A 348 1.80 12.53 31.00
C THR A 348 0.30 12.46 31.27
N ASP A 349 -0.49 13.44 30.79
CA ASP A 349 -1.94 13.50 31.00
C ASP A 349 -2.71 12.96 29.79
N VAL A 350 -3.41 11.85 30.01
CA VAL A 350 -4.25 11.16 29.00
C VAL A 350 -5.35 12.08 28.44
N ASN A 351 -5.88 13.02 29.24
CA ASN A 351 -6.90 13.96 28.77
C ASN A 351 -6.30 14.96 27.76
N GLN A 352 -5.10 15.47 28.03
CA GLN A 352 -4.42 16.37 27.09
C GLN A 352 -4.02 15.66 25.81
N GLN A 353 -3.57 14.40 25.90
CA GLN A 353 -3.30 13.56 24.74
C GLN A 353 -4.55 13.37 23.88
N THR A 354 -5.69 13.05 24.51
CA THR A 354 -6.98 12.87 23.83
C THR A 354 -7.46 14.17 23.16
N SER A 355 -7.36 15.31 23.86
CA SER A 355 -7.67 16.62 23.31
C SER A 355 -6.78 16.97 22.11
N PHE A 356 -5.47 16.70 22.21
CA PHE A 356 -4.53 16.93 21.12
C PHE A 356 -4.88 16.08 19.89
N LEU A 357 -5.07 14.78 20.07
CA LEU A 357 -5.42 13.86 18.98
C LEU A 357 -6.72 14.27 18.31
N THR A 358 -7.74 14.66 19.08
CA THR A 358 -9.05 15.08 18.56
C THR A 358 -8.94 16.33 17.70
N VAL A 359 -8.24 17.38 18.17
CA VAL A 359 -8.07 18.63 17.42
C VAL A 359 -7.23 18.39 16.18
N ALA A 360 -6.11 17.67 16.31
CA ALA A 360 -5.22 17.39 15.20
C ALA A 360 -5.92 16.54 14.13
N SER A 361 -6.64 15.48 14.50
CA SER A 361 -7.38 14.64 13.54
C SER A 361 -8.50 15.40 12.84
N LEU A 362 -9.21 16.28 13.56
CA LEU A 362 -10.26 17.11 12.97
C LEU A 362 -9.68 18.04 11.90
N VAL A 363 -8.60 18.73 12.22
CA VAL A 363 -7.95 19.64 11.26
C VAL A 363 -7.40 18.85 10.08
N GLN A 364 -6.75 17.71 10.33
CA GLN A 364 -6.25 16.83 9.27
C GLN A 364 -7.37 16.42 8.30
N SER A 365 -8.57 16.13 8.81
CA SER A 365 -9.72 15.78 7.98
C SER A 365 -10.25 16.96 7.15
N MET A 366 -10.19 18.18 7.68
CA MET A 366 -10.67 19.38 6.99
C MET A 366 -9.70 19.89 5.91
N THR A 367 -8.40 19.66 6.08
CA THR A 367 -7.34 20.20 5.22
C THR A 367 -6.84 19.19 4.16
N GLY A 368 -7.51 18.04 4.02
CA GLY A 368 -7.07 16.98 3.10
C GLY A 368 -5.73 16.34 3.50
N GLY A 369 -5.44 16.29 4.81
CA GLY A 369 -4.22 15.67 5.34
C GLY A 369 -3.08 16.62 5.66
N ILE A 370 -3.22 17.93 5.41
CA ILE A 370 -2.17 18.94 5.66
C ILE A 370 -2.34 19.53 7.06
N LEU A 371 -1.40 19.29 7.98
CA LEU A 371 -1.49 19.83 9.33
C LEU A 371 -0.60 21.06 9.54
N PHE A 372 0.72 20.90 9.39
CA PHE A 372 1.69 21.98 9.63
C PHE A 372 2.56 22.23 8.40
N PRO A 373 2.31 23.28 7.60
CA PRO A 373 3.08 23.58 6.39
C PRO A 373 4.58 23.70 6.62
N THR A 374 4.98 24.21 7.79
CA THR A 374 6.39 24.34 8.15
C THR A 374 6.68 23.80 9.55
N PRO A 375 7.94 23.40 9.83
CA PRO A 375 8.36 23.05 11.19
C PRO A 375 8.14 24.19 12.20
N LYS A 376 8.18 25.43 11.71
CA LYS A 376 7.91 26.61 12.53
C LYS A 376 6.44 26.67 12.93
N ASP A 377 5.51 26.37 12.04
CA ASP A 377 4.08 26.35 12.35
C ASP A 377 3.76 25.27 13.39
N PHE A 378 4.41 24.11 13.31
CA PHE A 378 4.31 23.07 14.33
C PHE A 378 4.77 23.58 15.70
N VAL A 379 5.98 24.16 15.79
CA VAL A 379 6.51 24.69 17.05
C VAL A 379 5.65 25.84 17.58
N ASP A 380 5.20 26.76 16.72
CA ASP A 380 4.35 27.88 17.11
C ASP A 380 2.98 27.39 17.62
N ALA A 381 2.43 26.29 17.06
CA ALA A 381 1.20 25.65 17.54
C ALA A 381 1.37 25.04 18.93
N MET A 382 2.40 24.22 19.12
CA MET A 382 2.65 23.53 20.39
C MET A 382 3.05 24.51 21.51
N THR A 383 3.73 25.60 21.18
CA THR A 383 4.04 26.70 22.13
C THR A 383 2.89 27.70 22.30
N GLN A 384 1.77 27.51 21.58
CA GLN A 384 0.57 28.36 21.62
C GLN A 384 0.85 29.84 21.35
N LYS A 385 1.80 30.11 20.46
CA LYS A 385 2.19 31.47 20.10
C LYS A 385 1.03 32.14 19.35
N ALA A 386 0.64 33.34 19.78
CA ALA A 386 -0.37 34.13 19.07
C ALA A 386 0.15 34.59 17.69
N GLY A 387 -0.72 34.55 16.68
CA GLY A 387 -0.37 34.91 15.32
C GLY A 387 -1.49 34.56 14.33
N ASN A 388 -1.24 34.87 13.05
CA ASN A 388 -2.21 34.67 11.96
C ASN A 388 -1.85 33.48 11.05
N THR A 389 -0.91 32.62 11.48
CA THR A 389 -0.58 31.39 10.76
C THR A 389 -1.51 30.26 11.18
N LEU A 390 -1.62 29.22 10.35
CA LEU A 390 -2.36 28.02 10.72
C LEU A 390 -1.86 27.42 12.04
N GLY A 391 -0.54 27.40 12.25
CA GLY A 391 0.05 26.95 13.51
C GLY A 391 -0.44 27.73 14.72
N ALA A 392 -0.47 29.07 14.64
CA ALA A 392 -0.97 29.89 15.74
C ALA A 392 -2.46 29.67 16.03
N MET A 393 -3.28 29.51 14.99
CA MET A 393 -4.71 29.19 15.13
C MET A 393 -4.91 27.82 15.80
N LEU A 394 -4.17 26.81 15.35
CA LEU A 394 -4.16 25.48 15.95
C LEU A 394 -3.74 25.53 17.42
N GLY A 395 -2.70 26.32 17.76
CA GLY A 395 -2.28 26.55 19.13
C GLY A 395 -3.36 27.14 20.02
N GLN A 396 -4.17 28.09 19.52
CA GLN A 396 -5.32 28.59 20.27
C GLN A 396 -6.42 27.54 20.44
N GLN A 397 -6.64 26.69 19.43
CA GLN A 397 -7.62 25.60 19.51
C GLN A 397 -7.20 24.54 20.53
N PHE A 398 -5.91 24.18 20.57
CA PHE A 398 -5.34 23.31 21.60
C PHE A 398 -5.53 23.90 22.99
N LYS A 399 -5.24 25.20 23.16
CA LYS A 399 -5.45 25.92 24.41
C LYS A 399 -6.92 25.89 24.84
N ALA A 400 -7.85 26.10 23.91
CA ALA A 400 -9.29 26.05 24.19
C ALA A 400 -9.77 24.65 24.63
N MET A 401 -9.09 23.60 24.16
CA MET A 401 -9.36 22.20 24.51
C MET A 401 -8.58 21.69 25.74
N GLY A 402 -7.92 22.60 26.46
CA GLY A 402 -7.21 22.27 27.71
C GLY A 402 -5.83 21.65 27.52
N VAL A 403 -5.27 21.68 26.32
CA VAL A 403 -3.86 21.30 26.10
C VAL A 403 -2.98 22.46 26.56
N GLU A 404 -1.95 22.19 27.35
CA GLU A 404 -1.00 23.21 27.80
C GLU A 404 0.09 23.50 26.78
N ALA A 405 0.72 24.67 26.89
CA ALA A 405 1.82 25.04 26.01
C ALA A 405 3.08 24.21 26.30
N VAL A 406 3.64 23.63 25.25
CA VAL A 406 4.85 22.79 25.31
C VAL A 406 6.10 23.65 25.38
N LYS A 407 7.05 23.25 26.22
CA LYS A 407 8.38 23.86 26.32
C LYS A 407 9.41 23.00 25.61
N PHE A 408 9.76 23.37 24.38
CA PHE A 408 10.77 22.67 23.61
C PHE A 408 12.20 22.93 24.11
N LYS A 409 13.04 21.90 23.99
CA LYS A 409 14.50 22.02 24.07
C LYS A 409 15.04 22.87 22.90
N PRO A 410 16.23 23.46 23.03
CA PRO A 410 16.86 24.21 21.93
C PRO A 410 16.98 23.34 20.67
N ASN A 411 16.88 23.97 19.50
CA ASN A 411 17.00 23.31 18.18
C ASN A 411 15.93 22.24 17.86
N ALA A 412 14.74 22.31 18.47
CA ALA A 412 13.63 21.40 18.20
C ALA A 412 13.25 21.28 16.70
N THR A 413 13.56 22.26 15.86
CA THR A 413 13.28 22.19 14.41
C THR A 413 14.31 21.37 13.62
N LYS A 414 15.43 20.96 14.20
CA LYS A 414 16.53 20.29 13.48
C LYS A 414 16.11 18.95 12.87
N ALA A 415 15.31 18.18 13.61
CA ALA A 415 14.80 16.87 13.20
C ALA A 415 13.48 16.95 12.40
N LEU A 416 12.96 18.16 12.17
CA LEU A 416 11.67 18.40 11.51
C LEU A 416 11.86 18.85 10.06
N GLY A 417 11.07 18.26 9.16
CA GLY A 417 11.04 18.54 7.74
C GLY A 417 9.64 18.94 7.28
N ASN A 418 9.54 19.37 6.03
CA ASN A 418 8.28 19.68 5.36
C ASN A 418 8.26 19.21 3.89
N ARG A 419 9.05 18.18 3.61
CA ARG A 419 9.20 17.56 2.29
C ARG A 419 9.24 16.05 2.44
N SER A 420 8.74 15.38 1.42
CA SER A 420 8.67 13.94 1.25
C SER A 420 9.56 13.52 0.10
N ASN A 421 10.53 12.67 0.40
CA ASN A 421 11.38 11.99 -0.55
C ASN A 421 10.97 10.52 -0.71
N PHE A 422 10.35 9.93 0.31
CA PHE A 422 9.92 8.54 0.27
C PHE A 422 8.40 8.44 0.36
N LEU A 423 7.79 7.81 -0.66
CA LEU A 423 6.35 7.62 -0.75
C LEU A 423 6.02 6.15 -1.01
N SER A 424 5.06 5.60 -0.29
CA SER A 424 4.49 4.28 -0.57
C SER A 424 3.20 4.45 -1.36
N ILE A 425 3.10 3.77 -2.49
CA ILE A 425 1.90 3.68 -3.32
C ILE A 425 1.27 2.31 -3.09
N TYR A 426 0.03 2.33 -2.63
CA TYR A 426 -0.87 1.18 -2.61
C TYR A 426 -1.87 1.36 -3.74
N ALA A 427 -1.78 0.52 -4.75
CA ALA A 427 -2.63 0.54 -5.92
C ALA A 427 -3.43 -0.76 -6.01
N ASP A 428 -4.74 -0.67 -5.85
CA ASP A 428 -5.65 -1.79 -6.03
C ASP A 428 -6.25 -1.72 -7.41
N GLY A 429 -5.96 -2.70 -8.25
CA GLY A 429 -6.65 -2.90 -9.50
C GLY A 429 -7.88 -3.77 -9.27
N VAL A 430 -9.02 -3.34 -9.78
CA VAL A 430 -10.30 -3.96 -9.49
C VAL A 430 -11.06 -4.27 -10.78
N VAL A 431 -11.45 -5.53 -10.95
CA VAL A 431 -12.26 -5.99 -12.08
C VAL A 431 -13.61 -6.48 -11.55
N PRO A 432 -14.72 -5.79 -11.89
CA PRO A 432 -16.04 -6.28 -11.54
C PRO A 432 -16.42 -7.44 -12.45
N GLY A 433 -16.77 -8.58 -11.84
CA GLY A 433 -17.45 -9.69 -12.50
C GLY A 433 -18.93 -9.74 -12.10
N ASN A 434 -19.72 -10.59 -12.77
CA ASN A 434 -21.17 -10.67 -12.55
C ASN A 434 -21.59 -10.96 -11.09
N LYS A 435 -20.76 -11.71 -10.33
CA LYS A 435 -21.02 -12.08 -8.92
C LYS A 435 -19.78 -12.04 -8.03
N ARG A 436 -18.64 -11.61 -8.55
CA ARG A 436 -17.34 -11.59 -7.86
C ARG A 436 -16.58 -10.36 -8.30
N GLU A 437 -15.85 -9.76 -7.38
CA GLU A 437 -14.87 -8.70 -7.67
C GLU A 437 -13.48 -9.32 -7.56
N THR A 438 -12.65 -9.16 -8.58
CA THR A 438 -11.24 -9.57 -8.53
C THR A 438 -10.41 -8.35 -8.22
N ARG A 439 -9.61 -8.43 -7.15
CA ARG A 439 -8.72 -7.37 -6.68
C ARG A 439 -7.28 -7.88 -6.65
N VAL A 440 -6.36 -7.07 -7.17
CA VAL A 440 -4.91 -7.28 -7.04
C VAL A 440 -4.31 -5.99 -6.52
N ARG A 441 -3.53 -6.09 -5.44
CA ARG A 441 -2.88 -4.94 -4.82
C ARG A 441 -1.42 -4.89 -5.22
N ILE A 442 -0.91 -3.70 -5.51
CA ILE A 442 0.50 -3.45 -5.72
C ILE A 442 0.97 -2.42 -4.70
N HIS A 443 1.94 -2.82 -3.88
CA HIS A 443 2.65 -1.94 -2.96
C HIS A 443 4.02 -1.60 -3.54
N ALA A 444 4.21 -0.34 -3.91
CA ALA A 444 5.46 0.18 -4.47
C ALA A 444 5.98 1.34 -3.61
N VAL A 445 7.26 1.31 -3.24
CA VAL A 445 7.91 2.40 -2.50
C VAL A 445 8.84 3.15 -3.44
N ILE A 446 8.73 4.46 -3.45
CA ILE A 446 9.48 5.35 -4.35
C ILE A 446 10.43 6.23 -3.55
N ASP A 447 11.68 6.28 -4.00
CA ASP A 447 12.71 7.23 -3.59
C ASP A 447 12.80 8.39 -4.61
N LEU A 448 12.56 9.61 -4.13
CA LEU A 448 12.60 10.86 -4.89
C LEU A 448 13.87 11.68 -4.66
N THR A 449 14.82 11.21 -3.83
CA THR A 449 16.03 11.98 -3.46
C THR A 449 16.89 12.41 -4.65
N GLY A 450 16.85 11.66 -5.76
CA GLY A 450 17.54 11.97 -7.01
C GLY A 450 16.64 12.46 -8.16
N ALA A 451 15.34 12.66 -7.91
CA ALA A 451 14.38 12.98 -8.96
C ALA A 451 14.59 14.40 -9.52
N GLN A 452 14.65 14.51 -10.85
CA GLN A 452 14.74 15.78 -11.55
C GLN A 452 13.35 16.38 -11.83
N LYS A 453 13.27 17.69 -12.08
CA LYS A 453 12.00 18.33 -12.44
C LYS A 453 11.54 17.86 -13.81
N LEU A 454 10.24 17.61 -13.95
CA LEU A 454 9.61 17.37 -15.25
C LEU A 454 9.89 18.58 -16.17
N GLY A 455 10.72 18.38 -17.21
CA GLY A 455 11.12 19.44 -18.15
C GLY A 455 12.61 19.80 -18.16
N SER A 456 13.43 19.31 -17.23
CA SER A 456 14.90 19.41 -17.33
C SER A 456 15.53 18.25 -18.12
N GLY A 457 14.79 17.70 -19.09
CA GLY A 457 15.34 16.74 -20.04
C GLY A 457 16.54 17.36 -20.73
N GLY A 458 17.70 16.74 -20.55
CA GLY A 458 18.98 17.22 -21.05
C GLY A 458 18.93 17.55 -22.53
N GLY A 459 19.12 18.84 -22.84
CA GLY A 459 19.84 19.23 -24.03
C GLY A 459 21.25 18.65 -23.95
N GLY A 460 21.40 17.41 -24.40
CA GLY A 460 22.71 16.83 -24.70
C GLY A 460 23.30 17.58 -25.90
N GLY A 461 24.15 18.55 -25.61
CA GLY A 461 25.20 19.10 -26.47
C GLY A 461 24.98 19.11 -27.99
N SER A 462 24.23 20.08 -28.50
CA SER A 462 24.48 20.65 -29.83
C SER A 462 24.84 22.12 -29.62
N GLY A 463 26.10 22.38 -29.31
CA GLY A 463 26.65 23.72 -29.25
C GLY A 463 26.65 24.38 -30.63
N GLY A 464 25.67 25.28 -30.82
CA GLY A 464 25.89 26.64 -31.29
C GLY A 464 26.49 26.89 -32.68
N GLY A 465 25.71 27.60 -33.51
CA GLY A 465 26.27 28.72 -34.28
C GLY A 465 26.21 28.59 -35.80
N GLY A 466 25.08 28.98 -36.39
CA GLY A 466 25.08 29.49 -37.75
C GLY A 466 25.80 30.83 -37.81
N GLY A 467 26.84 30.93 -38.63
CA GLY A 467 27.61 32.15 -38.84
C GLY A 467 28.69 32.00 -39.91
N SER A 468 28.36 32.47 -41.12
CA SER A 468 29.20 33.07 -42.18
C SER A 468 30.60 32.52 -42.51
N GLY A 469 30.84 32.31 -43.81
CA GLY A 469 32.08 31.82 -44.40
C GLY A 469 33.34 32.67 -44.21
N GLY A 470 34.49 32.02 -44.33
CA GLY A 470 35.82 32.62 -44.26
C GLY A 470 36.95 31.58 -44.33
N ASN A 471 37.43 31.36 -45.55
CA ASN A 471 38.60 30.63 -46.06
C ASN A 471 39.85 30.46 -45.14
N GLY A 472 40.50 29.28 -45.19
CA GLY A 472 41.97 29.15 -45.20
C GLY A 472 42.68 28.22 -44.18
N GLY A 473 43.27 27.11 -44.68
CA GLY A 473 44.67 26.75 -44.35
C GLY A 473 45.01 25.73 -43.24
N SER A 474 45.18 24.47 -43.64
CA SER A 474 46.27 23.51 -43.30
C SER A 474 46.99 23.53 -41.93
N GLY A 475 47.07 22.36 -41.30
CA GLY A 475 48.18 22.00 -40.39
C GLY A 475 47.80 20.97 -39.33
N GLY A 476 48.19 19.71 -39.51
CA GLY A 476 47.82 18.60 -38.63
C GLY A 476 48.54 18.56 -37.28
N ASN A 477 47.94 17.87 -36.31
CA ASN A 477 48.56 16.71 -35.66
C ASN A 477 47.49 15.93 -34.89
N GLY A 478 47.32 14.65 -35.18
CA GLY A 478 46.42 13.76 -34.47
C GLY A 478 47.02 13.33 -33.13
N GLY A 479 46.29 13.58 -32.04
CA GLY A 479 46.48 12.95 -30.73
C GLY A 479 45.19 12.21 -30.34
N PRO A 480 45.24 10.92 -29.98
CA PRO A 480 44.03 10.14 -29.77
C PRO A 480 43.42 10.40 -28.39
N GLY A 481 42.12 10.71 -28.40
CA GLY A 481 41.13 10.24 -27.43
C GLY A 481 41.36 10.57 -25.96
N ALA A 482 40.74 11.66 -25.50
CA ALA A 482 40.27 11.73 -24.12
C ALA A 482 39.26 10.59 -23.90
N THR A 483 39.75 9.47 -23.39
CA THR A 483 38.92 8.39 -22.85
C THR A 483 38.30 8.95 -21.58
N GLY A 484 37.00 9.25 -21.64
CA GLY A 484 36.21 9.50 -20.44
C GLY A 484 36.44 8.34 -19.47
N ALA A 485 36.78 8.65 -18.22
CA ALA A 485 36.90 7.66 -17.18
C ALA A 485 35.65 6.77 -17.17
N PRO A 486 35.78 5.45 -16.95
CA PRO A 486 34.62 4.58 -16.89
C PRO A 486 33.67 5.10 -15.79
N PRO A 487 32.35 5.09 -16.04
CA PRO A 487 31.38 5.53 -15.04
C PRO A 487 31.63 4.78 -13.73
N THR A 488 31.87 5.51 -12.65
CA THR A 488 31.90 4.93 -11.30
C THR A 488 30.52 4.36 -10.97
N PRO A 489 30.40 3.33 -10.11
CA PRO A 489 29.11 2.82 -9.64
C PRO A 489 28.17 3.95 -9.18
N GLU A 490 28.70 4.95 -8.48
CA GLU A 490 27.96 6.15 -8.05
C GLU A 490 27.39 6.97 -9.22
N SER A 491 28.13 7.12 -10.32
CA SER A 491 27.67 7.84 -11.51
C SER A 491 26.61 7.07 -12.29
N TYR A 492 26.68 5.73 -12.29
CA TYR A 492 25.65 4.87 -12.86
C TYR A 492 24.39 4.89 -11.99
N GLU A 493 24.54 4.80 -10.68
CA GLU A 493 23.44 4.95 -9.72
C GLU A 493 22.74 6.31 -9.86
N GLN A 494 23.50 7.41 -10.00
CA GLN A 494 22.92 8.74 -10.22
C GLN A 494 22.17 8.83 -11.56
N GLN A 495 22.65 8.18 -12.63
CA GLN A 495 21.94 8.12 -13.91
C GLN A 495 20.67 7.27 -13.82
N VAL A 496 20.68 6.14 -13.11
CA VAL A 496 19.49 5.31 -12.87
C VAL A 496 18.47 6.06 -12.00
N ARG A 497 18.95 6.82 -11.00
CA ARG A 497 18.12 7.63 -10.09
C ARG A 497 17.59 8.93 -10.71
N SER A 498 18.09 9.33 -11.89
CA SER A 498 17.68 10.57 -12.58
C SER A 498 16.24 10.57 -13.11
N ASN A 499 15.48 9.49 -12.84
CA ASN A 499 14.08 9.40 -13.18
C ASN A 499 13.30 10.55 -12.49
N PRO A 500 12.69 11.47 -13.25
CA PRO A 500 11.91 12.57 -12.66
C PRO A 500 10.70 12.08 -11.86
N ALA A 501 10.30 10.81 -12.07
CA ALA A 501 9.21 10.14 -11.36
C ALA A 501 9.69 9.22 -10.22
N GLY A 502 10.93 9.41 -9.76
CA GLY A 502 11.56 8.66 -8.68
C GLY A 502 11.94 7.22 -9.05
N THR A 503 12.70 6.58 -8.17
CA THR A 503 13.14 5.18 -8.31
C THR A 503 12.30 4.29 -7.42
N ILE A 504 11.79 3.18 -7.94
CA ILE A 504 11.09 2.18 -7.13
C ILE A 504 12.16 1.36 -6.39
N ILE A 505 12.13 1.39 -5.06
CA ILE A 505 13.07 0.66 -4.19
C ILE A 505 12.46 -0.60 -3.57
N TYR A 506 11.13 -0.70 -3.57
CA TYR A 506 10.39 -1.87 -3.13
C TYR A 506 9.16 -2.05 -4.03
N TYR A 507 8.85 -3.30 -4.37
CA TYR A 507 7.72 -3.64 -5.23
C TYR A 507 7.17 -5.02 -4.87
N ARG A 508 5.91 -5.07 -4.45
CA ARG A 508 5.21 -6.31 -4.10
C ARG A 508 3.82 -6.32 -4.71
N ILE A 509 3.43 -7.50 -5.21
CA ILE A 509 2.08 -7.80 -5.68
C ILE A 509 1.43 -8.69 -4.61
N GLU A 510 0.22 -8.35 -4.20
CA GLU A 510 -0.60 -9.03 -3.20
C GLU A 510 -1.94 -9.49 -3.76
#